data_AF-A0A814FQF1-F1
#
_entry.id   AF-A0A814FQF1-F1
#
_cell.length_a   1.000
_cell.length_b   1.000
_cell.length_c   1.000
_cell.angle_alpha   90.00
_cell.angle_beta   90.00
_cell.angle_gamma   90.00
#
_symmetry.space_group_name_H-M   'P 1'
#
loop_
_entity.id
_entity.type
_entity.pdbx_description
1 polymer ?
#
loop_
_entity_poly.entity_id
_entity_poly.type
_entity_poly.pdbx_seq_one_letter_code
_entity_poly.pdbx_strand_id
1 'polypeptide(L)'
;MTYVENTDLATWPTHLNIVAEVHENLLDPFIDGVQIIKLISDSQDEPLLRLKLTRLVQSGEWILGVSWAHIVGDAAALLHFLNTISRFYQHLEPLDPLPVFERRLWHEDEANQTFLPMMKHLTHAGPLQEMFQRYSSWKDTHEQLNLRFSGEQLEKLHALAGGHTVTIQDSLSAYLILTLNTYCYRDDDQRLIQRANTVVNFRGVSNSIAPVGHVSNAIFMMLSENFDDPLSLQSIAKTIRRSIVRSRDPQLLETWLTTADGLMRKIVHENRMVNWRQFPNEVIINSNFRYDWAALVDFGYTDKCRMYTIWTGPVYFRVFRLNPEFNGHEWLPRDRNGAEVAFRIENDMKERFLSAWKKDFEENFANVKQ
;
A
#
# COMPACT_ATOMS: atom_id res chain seq x y z
N MET A 1 -8.64 -3.77 24.47
CA MET A 1 -7.42 -4.57 24.19
C MET A 1 -7.70 -5.99 24.62
N THR A 2 -7.40 -6.97 23.78
CA THR A 2 -7.58 -8.39 24.08
C THR A 2 -6.21 -9.02 24.35
N TYR A 3 -6.10 -9.88 25.36
CA TYR A 3 -4.91 -10.68 25.63
C TYR A 3 -5.24 -12.17 25.47
N VAL A 4 -4.34 -12.91 24.81
CA VAL A 4 -4.50 -14.35 24.57
C VAL A 4 -3.18 -15.09 24.75
N GLU A 5 -3.23 -16.25 25.39
CA GLU A 5 -2.15 -17.24 25.35
C GLU A 5 -2.48 -18.28 24.28
N ASN A 6 -1.60 -18.44 23.30
CA ASN A 6 -1.75 -19.43 22.25
C ASN A 6 -0.84 -20.62 22.55
N THR A 7 -1.46 -21.76 22.86
CA THR A 7 -0.77 -23.03 23.13
C THR A 7 -0.64 -23.92 21.90
N ASP A 8 -1.39 -23.63 20.85
CA ASP A 8 -1.53 -24.48 19.67
C ASP A 8 -0.42 -24.21 18.65
N LEU A 9 -0.02 -22.95 18.49
CA LEU A 9 1.04 -22.53 17.61
C LEU A 9 2.39 -22.52 18.35
N ALA A 10 3.29 -23.40 17.92
CA ALA A 10 4.61 -23.53 18.54
C ALA A 10 5.49 -22.29 18.36
N THR A 11 5.59 -21.79 17.12
CA THR A 11 6.40 -20.64 16.71
C THR A 11 5.68 -19.87 15.61
N TRP A 12 5.97 -18.58 15.47
CA TRP A 12 5.43 -17.80 14.36
C TRP A 12 6.11 -18.17 13.04
N PRO A 13 5.37 -18.49 11.96
CA PRO A 13 5.98 -18.95 10.72
C PRO A 13 6.87 -17.86 10.09
N THR A 14 8.12 -18.22 9.76
CA THR A 14 9.14 -17.27 9.24
C THR A 14 9.08 -17.04 7.73
N HIS A 15 8.44 -17.95 7.00
CA HIS A 15 8.35 -17.93 5.55
C HIS A 15 7.14 -17.15 5.00
N LEU A 16 6.34 -16.51 5.87
CA LEU A 16 5.17 -15.76 5.43
C LEU A 16 5.58 -14.53 4.63
N ASN A 17 4.84 -14.26 3.57
CA ASN A 17 4.87 -12.99 2.85
C ASN A 17 4.34 -11.87 3.76
N ILE A 18 4.84 -10.66 3.59
CA ILE A 18 4.39 -9.46 4.31
C ILE A 18 2.90 -9.24 4.07
N VAL A 19 2.44 -9.42 2.82
CA VAL A 19 1.01 -9.39 2.51
C VAL A 19 0.48 -10.82 2.48
N ALA A 20 -0.25 -11.21 3.52
CA ALA A 20 -0.91 -12.50 3.59
C ALA A 20 -2.21 -12.52 2.76
N GLU A 21 -2.53 -13.69 2.21
CA GLU A 21 -3.77 -13.90 1.49
C GLU A 21 -4.95 -13.93 2.46
N VAL A 22 -5.95 -13.09 2.22
CA VAL A 22 -7.10 -12.91 3.14
C VAL A 22 -7.83 -14.24 3.39
N HIS A 23 -7.94 -15.09 2.36
CA HIS A 23 -8.75 -16.31 2.42
C HIS A 23 -8.09 -17.48 3.13
N GLU A 24 -6.78 -17.40 3.40
CA GLU A 24 -6.06 -18.40 4.18
C GLU A 24 -6.28 -18.20 5.69
N ASN A 25 -6.86 -17.05 6.11
CA ASN A 25 -7.18 -16.70 7.49
C ASN A 25 -5.99 -16.86 8.46
N LEU A 26 -4.75 -16.81 7.97
CA LEU A 26 -3.55 -17.07 8.77
C LEU A 26 -3.36 -16.06 9.91
N LEU A 27 -3.80 -14.81 9.69
CA LEU A 27 -3.68 -13.74 10.66
C LEU A 27 -4.92 -13.61 11.57
N ASP A 28 -6.05 -14.22 11.21
CA ASP A 28 -7.34 -14.08 11.90
C ASP A 28 -7.29 -14.46 13.38
N PRO A 29 -6.59 -15.55 13.81
CA PRO A 29 -6.48 -15.87 15.23
C PRO A 29 -5.82 -14.75 16.05
N PHE A 30 -5.03 -13.89 15.41
CA PHE A 30 -4.20 -12.89 16.06
C PHE A 30 -4.76 -11.47 15.94
N ILE A 31 -5.84 -11.25 15.17
CA ILE A 31 -6.42 -9.92 14.94
C ILE A 31 -7.91 -9.94 15.31
N ASP A 32 -8.33 -9.02 16.18
CA ASP A 32 -9.74 -8.73 16.37
C ASP A 32 -10.16 -7.65 15.37
N GLY A 33 -10.85 -8.05 14.30
CA GLY A 33 -11.22 -7.15 13.21
C GLY A 33 -12.20 -6.04 13.62
N VAL A 34 -11.91 -4.80 13.21
CA VAL A 34 -12.89 -3.70 13.24
C VAL A 34 -13.96 -3.95 12.16
N GLN A 35 -15.23 -3.90 12.57
CA GLN A 35 -16.35 -4.22 11.68
C GLN A 35 -16.78 -3.00 10.86
N ILE A 36 -16.17 -2.82 9.68
CA ILE A 36 -16.41 -1.64 8.84
C ILE A 36 -17.88 -1.44 8.45
N ILE A 37 -18.64 -2.51 8.26
CA ILE A 37 -20.09 -2.41 7.95
C ILE A 37 -20.84 -1.73 9.10
N LYS A 38 -20.51 -2.08 10.35
CA LYS A 38 -21.10 -1.45 11.53
C LYS A 38 -20.75 0.04 11.61
N LEU A 39 -19.50 0.39 11.32
CA LEU A 39 -19.05 1.78 11.30
C LEU A 39 -19.79 2.61 10.23
N ILE A 40 -19.99 2.04 9.04
CA ILE A 40 -20.70 2.73 7.94
C ILE A 40 -22.21 2.80 8.24
N SER A 41 -22.77 1.83 8.96
CA SER A 41 -24.17 1.85 9.39
C SER A 41 -24.41 2.67 10.67
N ASP A 42 -23.50 3.59 11.01
CA ASP A 42 -23.59 4.48 12.19
C ASP A 42 -23.73 3.75 13.54
N SER A 43 -23.17 2.55 13.65
CA SER A 43 -23.10 1.85 14.94
C SER A 43 -22.09 2.52 15.85
N GLN A 44 -22.58 3.13 16.93
CA GLN A 44 -21.76 3.81 17.94
C GLN A 44 -20.94 2.84 18.81
N ASP A 45 -21.22 1.54 18.74
CA ASP A 45 -20.59 0.52 19.60
C ASP A 45 -19.34 -0.12 18.97
N GLU A 46 -19.08 0.11 17.67
CA GLU A 46 -17.90 -0.48 17.01
C GLU A 46 -16.67 0.42 17.23
N PRO A 47 -15.59 -0.09 17.86
CA PRO A 47 -14.38 0.70 18.08
C PRO A 47 -13.64 0.96 16.77
N LEU A 48 -12.99 2.12 16.69
CA LEU A 48 -12.18 2.52 15.53
C LEU A 48 -10.79 1.88 15.49
N LEU A 49 -10.33 1.34 16.62
CA LEU A 49 -9.06 0.64 16.78
C LEU A 49 -9.25 -0.53 17.74
N ARG A 50 -8.74 -1.70 17.36
CA ARG A 50 -8.63 -2.89 18.20
C ARG A 50 -7.17 -3.33 18.25
N LEU A 51 -6.72 -3.62 19.46
CA LEU A 51 -5.40 -4.19 19.73
C LEU A 51 -5.58 -5.54 20.40
N LYS A 52 -4.88 -6.55 19.88
CA LYS A 52 -4.83 -7.89 20.43
C LYS A 52 -3.37 -8.28 20.66
N LEU A 53 -3.06 -8.68 21.88
CA LEU A 53 -1.73 -9.15 22.24
C LEU A 53 -1.80 -10.66 22.46
N THR A 54 -1.05 -11.41 21.66
CA THR A 54 -0.99 -12.86 21.75
C THR A 54 0.42 -13.30 22.12
N ARG A 55 0.55 -14.14 23.15
CA ARG A 55 1.80 -14.82 23.50
C ARG A 55 1.76 -16.25 22.97
N LEU A 56 2.77 -16.65 22.19
CA LEU A 56 2.98 -18.04 21.81
C LEU A 56 3.67 -18.75 22.98
N VAL A 57 2.97 -19.65 23.66
CA VAL A 57 3.46 -20.22 24.93
C VAL A 57 4.73 -21.04 24.74
N GLN A 58 4.83 -21.77 23.63
CA GLN A 58 5.93 -22.68 23.38
C GLN A 58 7.24 -21.96 23.00
N SER A 59 7.18 -20.95 22.13
CA SER A 59 8.38 -20.18 21.74
C SER A 59 8.65 -18.96 22.62
N GLY A 60 7.64 -18.46 23.35
CA GLY A 60 7.71 -17.20 24.07
C GLY A 60 7.60 -15.96 23.18
N GLU A 61 7.33 -16.12 21.88
CA GLU A 61 7.12 -14.99 20.96
C GLU A 61 5.84 -14.22 21.29
N TRP A 62 5.84 -12.93 20.92
CA TRP A 62 4.71 -12.04 21.09
C TRP A 62 4.23 -11.50 19.74
N ILE A 63 2.92 -11.44 19.58
CA ILE A 63 2.26 -10.93 18.38
C ILE A 63 1.31 -9.82 18.80
N LEU A 64 1.50 -8.63 18.23
CA LEU A 64 0.57 -7.50 18.36
C LEU A 64 -0.31 -7.43 17.11
N GLY A 65 -1.52 -7.97 17.21
CA GLY A 65 -2.56 -7.79 16.23
C GLY A 65 -3.17 -6.39 16.32
N VAL A 66 -3.23 -5.70 15.19
CA VAL A 66 -3.77 -4.35 15.08
C VAL A 66 -4.85 -4.34 14.00
N SER A 67 -6.06 -3.95 14.38
CA SER A 67 -7.13 -3.66 13.41
C SER A 67 -7.56 -2.21 13.58
N TRP A 68 -7.53 -1.45 12.48
CA TRP A 68 -7.71 -0.01 12.46
C TRP A 68 -8.69 0.38 11.37
N ALA A 69 -9.68 1.20 11.71
CA ALA A 69 -10.62 1.75 10.75
C ALA A 69 -9.90 2.78 9.88
N HIS A 70 -9.72 2.47 8.59
CA HIS A 70 -9.01 3.34 7.65
C HIS A 70 -9.66 4.74 7.50
N ILE A 71 -10.92 4.93 7.93
CA ILE A 71 -11.57 6.25 8.01
C ILE A 71 -10.87 7.21 8.99
N VAL A 72 -10.20 6.69 10.02
CA VAL A 72 -9.52 7.51 11.04
C VAL A 72 -8.24 8.11 10.50
N GLY A 73 -7.46 7.33 9.76
CA GLY A 73 -6.16 7.73 9.25
C GLY A 73 -5.57 6.68 8.32
N ASP A 74 -4.57 7.11 7.56
CA ASP A 74 -3.84 6.26 6.63
C ASP A 74 -2.71 5.48 7.31
N ALA A 75 -1.95 4.73 6.52
CA ALA A 75 -0.82 3.93 6.97
C ALA A 75 0.25 4.73 7.73
N ALA A 76 0.49 6.00 7.37
CA ALA A 76 1.46 6.84 8.06
C ALA A 76 0.97 7.20 9.47
N ALA A 77 -0.31 7.59 9.59
CA ALA A 77 -0.91 7.88 10.89
C ALA A 77 -0.85 6.66 11.83
N LEU A 78 -1.21 5.48 11.30
CA LEU A 78 -1.14 4.22 12.06
C LEU A 78 0.29 3.87 12.48
N LEU A 79 1.26 4.04 11.57
CA LEU A 79 2.67 3.82 11.87
C LEU A 79 3.16 4.74 12.98
N HIS A 80 2.86 6.05 12.91
CA HIS A 80 3.28 7.01 13.93
C HIS A 80 2.67 6.69 15.31
N PHE A 81 1.40 6.28 15.32
CA PHE A 81 0.75 5.80 16.53
C PHE A 81 1.46 4.58 17.12
N LEU A 82 1.71 3.53 16.32
CA LEU A 82 2.37 2.31 16.78
C LEU A 82 3.84 2.52 17.15
N ASN A 83 4.56 3.39 16.43
CA ASN A 83 5.92 3.79 16.78
C ASN A 83 5.93 4.50 18.14
N THR A 84 4.98 5.39 18.40
CA THR A 84 4.85 6.07 19.70
C THR A 84 4.60 5.07 20.82
N ILE A 85 3.72 4.08 20.61
CA ILE A 85 3.50 3.00 21.59
C ILE A 85 4.78 2.20 21.83
N SER A 86 5.47 1.80 20.75
CA SER A 86 6.75 1.08 20.83
C SER A 86 7.80 1.85 21.62
N ARG A 87 7.86 3.18 21.45
CA ARG A 87 8.79 4.06 22.17
C ARG A 87 8.43 4.19 23.65
N PHE A 88 7.15 4.37 23.98
CA PHE A 88 6.69 4.39 25.37
C PHE A 88 6.99 3.07 26.09
N TYR A 89 6.83 1.93 25.41
CA TYR A 89 7.22 0.63 25.96
C TYR A 89 8.72 0.58 26.32
N GLN A 90 9.56 1.25 25.54
CA GLN A 90 11.01 1.35 25.75
C GLN A 90 11.42 2.51 26.67
N HIS A 91 10.46 3.21 27.29
CA HIS A 91 10.70 4.42 28.09
C HIS A 91 11.40 5.56 27.33
N LEU A 92 11.09 5.70 26.03
CA LEU A 92 11.57 6.75 25.15
C LEU A 92 10.48 7.80 24.89
N GLU A 93 10.88 9.07 24.76
CA GLU A 93 10.02 10.19 24.35
C GLU A 93 9.45 9.99 22.93
N PRO A 94 8.26 10.51 22.59
CA PRO A 94 7.74 10.43 21.22
C PRO A 94 8.65 11.19 20.24
N LEU A 95 8.62 10.81 18.96
CA LEU A 95 9.36 11.52 17.92
C LEU A 95 8.55 12.69 17.35
N ASP A 96 9.26 13.76 17.00
CA ASP A 96 8.68 14.85 16.22
C ASP A 96 8.39 14.43 14.76
N PRO A 97 7.36 15.01 14.14
CA PRO A 97 6.40 15.95 14.75
C PRO A 97 5.36 15.25 15.62
N LEU A 98 4.95 15.91 16.70
CA LEU A 98 3.81 15.50 17.52
C LEU A 98 2.50 15.45 16.70
N PRO A 99 1.52 14.62 17.14
CA PRO A 99 0.25 14.46 16.43
C PRO A 99 -0.56 15.77 16.39
N VAL A 100 -1.03 16.13 15.20
CA VAL A 100 -1.92 17.27 14.94
C VAL A 100 -3.30 16.74 14.56
N PHE A 101 -4.32 17.08 15.35
CA PHE A 101 -5.68 16.55 15.22
C PHE A 101 -6.61 17.47 14.42
N GLU A 102 -6.24 18.74 14.29
CA GLU A 102 -6.96 19.76 13.55
C GLU A 102 -7.10 19.34 12.09
N ARG A 103 -8.35 19.33 11.61
CA ARG A 103 -8.69 19.02 10.22
C ARG A 103 -9.16 20.28 9.53
N ARG A 104 -8.63 20.54 8.34
CA ARG A 104 -9.19 21.55 7.46
C ARG A 104 -10.60 21.12 7.04
N LEU A 105 -11.52 22.07 7.03
CA LEU A 105 -12.85 21.91 6.44
C LEU A 105 -12.80 22.48 5.02
N TRP A 106 -13.38 21.74 4.07
CA TRP A 106 -13.47 22.13 2.67
C TRP A 106 -14.90 22.59 2.37
N HIS A 107 -15.05 23.60 1.51
CA HIS A 107 -16.35 24.11 1.07
C HIS A 107 -16.75 23.49 -0.29
N GLU A 108 -18.02 23.12 -0.47
CA GLU A 108 -18.45 22.37 -1.67
C GLU A 108 -18.41 23.20 -2.97
N ASP A 109 -18.56 24.52 -2.88
CA ASP A 109 -18.54 25.46 -4.01
C ASP A 109 -17.15 25.68 -4.62
N GLU A 110 -16.10 25.15 -3.98
CA GLU A 110 -14.72 25.17 -4.45
C GLU A 110 -14.39 23.97 -5.38
N ALA A 111 -15.35 23.06 -5.64
CA ALA A 111 -15.11 21.87 -6.45
C ALA A 111 -14.88 22.17 -7.94
N ASN A 112 -13.77 21.69 -8.48
CA ASN A 112 -13.42 21.82 -9.89
C ASN A 112 -13.72 20.55 -10.69
N GLN A 113 -14.67 20.67 -11.62
CA GLN A 113 -15.15 19.58 -12.48
C GLN A 113 -14.09 19.00 -13.43
N THR A 114 -13.01 19.74 -13.74
CA THR A 114 -11.94 19.24 -14.62
C THR A 114 -11.19 18.04 -14.04
N PHE A 115 -11.28 17.81 -12.73
CA PHE A 115 -10.64 16.65 -12.07
C PHE A 115 -11.46 15.35 -12.15
N LEU A 116 -12.75 15.41 -12.49
CA LEU A 116 -13.62 14.23 -12.48
C LEU A 116 -13.09 13.04 -13.32
N PRO A 117 -12.50 13.24 -14.53
CA PRO A 117 -11.96 12.14 -15.31
C PRO A 117 -10.80 11.39 -14.63
N MET A 118 -10.08 12.05 -13.72
CA MET A 118 -8.97 11.46 -12.94
C MET A 118 -9.45 10.81 -11.64
N MET A 119 -10.65 11.15 -11.17
CA MET A 119 -11.24 10.67 -9.91
C MET A 119 -12.20 9.50 -10.14
N LYS A 120 -11.89 8.59 -11.07
CA LYS A 120 -12.80 7.50 -11.47
C LYS A 120 -13.26 6.64 -10.28
N HIS A 121 -12.38 6.42 -9.31
CA HIS A 121 -12.68 5.69 -8.08
C HIS A 121 -13.81 6.35 -7.25
N LEU A 122 -13.91 7.68 -7.27
CA LEU A 122 -14.96 8.43 -6.61
C LEU A 122 -16.22 8.53 -7.49
N THR A 123 -16.06 8.90 -8.76
CA THR A 123 -17.20 9.13 -9.67
C THR A 123 -17.95 7.85 -10.03
N HIS A 124 -17.28 6.70 -9.98
CA HIS A 124 -17.88 5.38 -10.20
C HIS A 124 -18.12 4.60 -8.91
N ALA A 125 -18.26 5.29 -7.77
CA ALA A 125 -18.68 4.68 -6.51
C ALA A 125 -19.94 3.80 -6.72
N GLY A 126 -20.20 2.85 -5.83
CA GLY A 126 -21.37 1.97 -5.98
C GLY A 126 -21.85 1.46 -4.64
N PRO A 127 -22.94 0.68 -4.63
CA PRO A 127 -23.47 0.12 -3.40
C PRO A 127 -22.40 -0.68 -2.63
N LEU A 128 -22.38 -0.51 -1.30
CA LEU A 128 -21.37 -1.12 -0.43
C LEU A 128 -21.25 -2.64 -0.63
N GLN A 129 -22.39 -3.33 -0.66
CA GLN A 129 -22.46 -4.79 -0.80
C GLN A 129 -21.89 -5.28 -2.14
N GLU A 130 -22.21 -4.58 -3.24
CA GLU A 130 -21.70 -4.92 -4.57
C GLU A 130 -20.18 -4.77 -4.64
N MET A 131 -19.62 -3.73 -4.01
CA MET A 131 -18.17 -3.52 -3.96
C MET A 131 -17.48 -4.63 -3.17
N PHE A 132 -17.99 -5.00 -1.99
CA PHE A 132 -17.42 -6.11 -1.21
C PHE A 132 -17.50 -7.45 -1.94
N GLN A 133 -18.63 -7.76 -2.57
CA GLN A 133 -18.78 -8.97 -3.36
C GLN A 133 -17.76 -9.02 -4.50
N ARG A 134 -17.59 -7.91 -5.23
CA ARG A 134 -16.61 -7.80 -6.30
C ARG A 134 -15.17 -7.99 -5.81
N TYR A 135 -14.80 -7.38 -4.68
CA TYR A 135 -13.44 -7.54 -4.14
C TYR A 135 -13.20 -8.98 -3.67
N SER A 136 -14.23 -9.63 -3.13
CA SER A 136 -14.16 -11.01 -2.67
C SER A 136 -14.07 -12.02 -3.81
N SER A 137 -14.63 -11.71 -4.99
CA SER A 137 -14.59 -12.58 -6.17
C SER A 137 -13.25 -12.53 -6.91
N TRP A 138 -12.34 -11.60 -6.57
CA TRP A 138 -11.03 -11.53 -7.22
C TRP A 138 -10.21 -12.79 -7.01
N LYS A 139 -10.38 -13.48 -5.87
CA LYS A 139 -9.69 -14.76 -5.60
C LYS A 139 -10.04 -15.86 -6.60
N ASP A 140 -11.21 -15.77 -7.22
CA ASP A 140 -11.72 -16.83 -8.12
C ASP A 140 -11.11 -16.70 -9.53
N THR A 141 -10.62 -15.50 -9.87
CA THR A 141 -10.10 -15.17 -11.20
C THR A 141 -8.64 -14.71 -11.19
N HIS A 142 -8.10 -14.41 -10.00
CA HIS A 142 -6.76 -13.89 -9.83
C HIS A 142 -6.06 -14.52 -8.62
N GLU A 143 -4.77 -14.78 -8.80
CA GLU A 143 -3.86 -15.24 -7.76
C GLU A 143 -2.99 -14.09 -7.25
N GLN A 144 -2.67 -14.12 -5.95
CA GLN A 144 -1.74 -13.17 -5.37
C GLN A 144 -0.29 -13.57 -5.69
N LEU A 145 0.48 -12.61 -6.18
CA LEU A 145 1.93 -12.70 -6.27
C LEU A 145 2.56 -11.92 -5.13
N ASN A 146 3.64 -12.47 -4.58
CA ASN A 146 4.53 -11.78 -3.64
C ASN A 146 5.94 -11.92 -4.18
N LEU A 147 6.54 -10.81 -4.59
CA LEU A 147 7.86 -10.77 -5.23
C LEU A 147 8.84 -10.07 -4.30
N ARG A 148 10.00 -10.66 -4.08
CA ARG A 148 11.08 -10.07 -3.29
C ARG A 148 12.20 -9.56 -4.18
N PHE A 149 12.69 -8.37 -3.87
CA PHE A 149 13.80 -7.71 -4.54
C PHE A 149 14.84 -7.31 -3.49
N SER A 150 16.11 -7.65 -3.71
CA SER A 150 17.21 -7.14 -2.88
C SER A 150 17.47 -5.67 -3.17
N GLY A 151 18.15 -4.99 -2.25
CA GLY A 151 18.61 -3.62 -2.44
C GLY A 151 19.50 -3.48 -3.67
N GLU A 152 20.39 -4.44 -3.91
CA GLU A 152 21.25 -4.46 -5.11
C GLU A 152 20.43 -4.53 -6.42
N GLN A 153 19.41 -5.39 -6.45
CA GLN A 153 18.51 -5.52 -7.60
C GLN A 153 17.73 -4.22 -7.85
N LEU A 154 17.28 -3.58 -6.77
CA LEU A 154 16.55 -2.32 -6.84
C LEU A 154 17.44 -1.16 -7.30
N GLU A 155 18.68 -1.07 -6.85
CA GLU A 155 19.66 -0.10 -7.33
C GLU A 155 19.96 -0.29 -8.82
N LYS A 156 20.04 -1.54 -9.29
CA LYS A 156 20.22 -1.81 -10.72
C LYS A 156 19.04 -1.36 -11.55
N LEU A 157 17.81 -1.69 -11.13
CA LEU A 157 16.59 -1.20 -11.78
C LEU A 157 16.52 0.34 -11.76
N HIS A 158 16.94 0.95 -10.65
CA HIS A 158 17.00 2.40 -10.51
C HIS A 158 17.95 3.04 -11.54
N ALA A 159 19.15 2.49 -11.69
CA ALA A 159 20.10 2.94 -12.71
C ALA A 159 19.53 2.83 -14.14
N LEU A 160 18.93 1.69 -14.49
CA LEU A 160 18.34 1.44 -15.81
C LEU A 160 17.15 2.40 -16.11
N ALA A 161 16.33 2.69 -15.11
CA ALA A 161 15.15 3.54 -15.25
C ALA A 161 15.46 5.05 -15.35
N GLY A 162 16.73 5.46 -15.25
CA GLY A 162 17.15 6.87 -15.31
C GLY A 162 17.84 7.41 -14.06
N GLY A 163 18.18 6.54 -13.10
CA GLY A 163 18.97 6.86 -11.92
C GLY A 163 18.45 8.09 -11.18
N HIS A 164 19.31 9.09 -11.00
CA HIS A 164 19.04 10.32 -10.26
C HIS A 164 17.78 11.12 -10.70
N THR A 165 17.22 10.85 -11.88
CA THR A 165 15.99 11.52 -12.35
C THR A 165 14.69 10.89 -11.81
N VAL A 166 14.79 9.72 -11.20
CA VAL A 166 13.68 8.95 -10.63
C VAL A 166 14.09 8.39 -9.26
N THR A 167 13.17 7.72 -8.55
CA THR A 167 13.47 6.99 -7.31
C THR A 167 13.36 5.49 -7.51
N ILE A 168 13.94 4.72 -6.59
CA ILE A 168 13.80 3.26 -6.52
C ILE A 168 12.33 2.80 -6.63
N GLN A 169 11.40 3.49 -5.96
CA GLN A 169 9.98 3.15 -6.02
C GLN A 169 9.40 3.34 -7.43
N ASP A 170 9.77 4.41 -8.13
CA ASP A 170 9.29 4.65 -9.50
C ASP A 170 9.84 3.56 -10.43
N SER A 171 11.12 3.22 -10.29
CA SER A 171 11.82 2.19 -11.07
C SER A 171 11.23 0.80 -10.85
N LEU A 172 10.96 0.42 -9.61
CA LEU A 172 10.31 -0.85 -9.28
C LEU A 172 8.89 -0.92 -9.86
N SER A 173 8.10 0.14 -9.70
CA SER A 173 6.75 0.20 -10.26
C SER A 173 6.77 0.14 -11.78
N ALA A 174 7.70 0.85 -12.42
CA ALA A 174 7.88 0.86 -13.86
C ALA A 174 8.30 -0.51 -14.39
N TYR A 175 9.18 -1.23 -13.68
CA TYR A 175 9.57 -2.59 -14.04
C TYR A 175 8.36 -3.54 -14.04
N LEU A 176 7.55 -3.53 -12.98
CA LEU A 176 6.36 -4.37 -12.92
C LEU A 176 5.35 -4.06 -14.04
N ILE A 177 5.14 -2.78 -14.36
CA ILE A 177 4.30 -2.35 -15.50
C ILE A 177 4.89 -2.84 -16.82
N LEU A 178 6.19 -2.64 -17.03
CA LEU A 178 6.89 -3.04 -18.25
C LEU A 178 6.80 -4.56 -18.46
N THR A 179 7.00 -5.37 -17.41
CA THR A 179 6.90 -6.82 -17.48
C THR A 179 5.47 -7.25 -17.85
N LEU A 180 4.45 -6.66 -17.21
CA LEU A 180 3.04 -6.93 -17.56
C LEU A 180 2.74 -6.54 -19.01
N ASN A 181 3.13 -5.34 -19.42
CA ASN A 181 2.90 -4.86 -20.79
C ASN A 181 3.62 -5.71 -21.83
N THR A 182 4.84 -6.17 -21.55
CA THR A 182 5.66 -6.91 -22.52
C THR A 182 5.22 -8.36 -22.66
N TYR A 183 4.85 -9.01 -21.55
CA TYR A 183 4.64 -10.47 -21.51
C TYR A 183 3.18 -10.90 -21.31
N CYS A 184 2.33 -10.01 -20.80
CA CYS A 184 0.93 -10.32 -20.51
C CYS A 184 -0.05 -9.55 -21.41
N TYR A 185 0.23 -8.28 -21.73
CA TYR A 185 -0.71 -7.37 -22.40
C TYR A 185 -0.27 -6.86 -23.78
N ARG A 186 0.85 -7.35 -24.31
CA ARG A 186 1.50 -6.78 -25.49
C ARG A 186 0.60 -6.65 -26.72
N ASP A 187 -0.26 -7.63 -26.91
CA ASP A 187 -1.14 -7.74 -28.08
C ASP A 187 -2.61 -7.43 -27.74
N ASP A 188 -2.86 -6.78 -26.59
CA ASP A 188 -4.19 -6.39 -26.13
C ASP A 188 -4.22 -4.90 -25.72
N ASP A 189 -4.58 -4.05 -26.69
CA ASP A 189 -4.66 -2.59 -26.50
C ASP A 189 -5.66 -2.18 -25.40
N GLN A 190 -6.66 -3.00 -25.09
CA GLN A 190 -7.62 -2.71 -24.02
C GLN A 190 -7.04 -2.96 -22.63
N ARG A 191 -5.95 -3.71 -22.55
CA ARG A 191 -5.30 -4.13 -21.30
C ARG A 191 -3.94 -3.53 -21.10
N LEU A 192 -3.24 -3.15 -22.17
CA LEU A 192 -1.93 -2.51 -22.13
C LEU A 192 -1.97 -1.32 -21.15
N ILE A 193 -1.16 -1.37 -20.09
CA ILE A 193 -1.17 -0.34 -19.06
C ILE A 193 -0.52 0.91 -19.64
N GLN A 194 -1.28 2.00 -19.67
CA GLN A 194 -0.85 3.29 -20.21
C GLN A 194 -0.68 4.35 -19.13
N ARG A 195 -1.26 4.15 -17.93
CA ARG A 195 -1.24 5.14 -16.85
C ARG A 195 -1.09 4.49 -15.50
N ALA A 196 -0.50 5.23 -14.57
CA ALA A 196 -0.38 4.83 -13.17
C ALA A 196 -1.23 5.76 -12.29
N ASN A 197 -2.05 5.18 -11.43
CA ASN A 197 -2.78 5.87 -10.39
C ASN A 197 -2.05 5.68 -9.05
N THR A 198 -1.30 6.68 -8.62
CA THR A 198 -0.39 6.57 -7.47
C THR A 198 -1.02 7.17 -6.22
N VAL A 199 -0.98 6.44 -5.11
CA VAL A 199 -1.30 6.97 -3.78
C VAL A 199 -0.15 7.85 -3.31
N VAL A 200 -0.43 9.15 -3.11
CA VAL A 200 0.57 10.15 -2.72
C VAL A 200 0.25 10.68 -1.33
N ASN A 201 1.24 10.64 -0.43
CA ASN A 201 1.18 11.33 0.86
C ASN A 201 1.45 12.84 0.67
N PHE A 202 0.49 13.66 1.08
CA PHE A 202 0.55 15.11 0.93
C PHE A 202 0.84 15.87 2.22
N ARG A 203 1.14 15.18 3.33
CA ARG A 203 1.61 15.84 4.56
C ARG A 203 2.85 16.67 4.28
N GLY A 204 2.88 17.86 4.86
CA GLY A 204 3.99 18.80 4.73
C GLY A 204 4.13 19.45 3.35
N VAL A 205 3.18 19.23 2.42
CA VAL A 205 3.13 20.01 1.17
C VAL A 205 2.69 21.45 1.49
N SER A 206 1.67 21.60 2.32
CA SER A 206 1.25 22.88 2.89
C SER A 206 0.73 22.67 4.31
N ASN A 207 1.20 23.48 5.25
CA ASN A 207 0.73 23.45 6.64
C ASN A 207 -0.75 23.84 6.76
N SER A 208 -1.28 24.64 5.83
CA SER A 208 -2.71 24.97 5.79
C SER A 208 -3.59 23.82 5.29
N ILE A 209 -3.00 22.83 4.60
CA ILE A 209 -3.72 21.67 4.06
C ILE A 209 -3.56 20.47 5.00
N ALA A 210 -2.32 20.03 5.23
CA ALA A 210 -1.99 18.95 6.14
C ALA A 210 -0.57 19.13 6.68
N PRO A 211 -0.40 19.55 7.95
CA PRO A 211 0.92 19.63 8.57
C PRO A 211 1.57 18.24 8.67
N VAL A 212 2.89 18.21 8.90
CA VAL A 212 3.65 16.95 8.90
C VAL A 212 3.14 15.94 9.94
N GLY A 213 2.69 16.41 11.12
CA GLY A 213 2.13 15.59 12.19
C GLY A 213 0.64 15.24 12.05
N HIS A 214 0.01 15.56 10.92
CA HIS A 214 -1.44 15.38 10.77
C HIS A 214 -1.85 13.90 10.88
N VAL A 215 -2.76 13.60 11.82
CA VAL A 215 -3.11 12.20 12.15
C VAL A 215 -4.22 11.59 11.30
N SER A 216 -4.90 12.38 10.46
CA SER A 216 -5.98 11.86 9.61
C SER A 216 -5.44 11.30 8.29
N ASN A 217 -6.32 10.87 7.38
CA ASN A 217 -5.93 10.49 6.03
C ASN A 217 -5.37 11.72 5.29
N ALA A 218 -4.08 11.71 5.02
CA ALA A 218 -3.42 12.71 4.18
C ALA A 218 -2.74 12.04 2.99
N ILE A 219 -3.54 11.22 2.31
CA ILE A 219 -3.22 10.56 1.05
C ILE A 219 -4.29 10.88 0.00
N PHE A 220 -3.88 10.89 -1.26
CA PHE A 220 -4.79 10.99 -2.38
C PHE A 220 -4.24 10.23 -3.59
N MET A 221 -5.10 10.01 -4.59
CA MET A 221 -4.76 9.26 -5.78
C MET A 221 -4.56 10.19 -6.98
N MET A 222 -3.33 10.22 -7.50
CA MET A 222 -2.97 10.98 -8.70
C MET A 222 -2.83 10.04 -9.89
N LEU A 223 -3.68 10.24 -10.89
CA LEU A 223 -3.56 9.59 -12.19
C LEU A 223 -2.47 10.28 -13.02
N SER A 224 -1.53 9.50 -13.55
CA SER A 224 -0.52 10.00 -14.47
C SER A 224 -1.12 10.36 -15.84
N GLU A 225 -0.36 11.11 -16.61
CA GLU A 225 -0.54 11.16 -18.06
C GLU A 225 -0.24 9.78 -18.67
N ASN A 226 -0.59 9.61 -19.94
CA ASN A 226 -0.19 8.41 -20.68
C ASN A 226 1.33 8.31 -20.71
N PHE A 227 1.86 7.09 -20.59
CA PHE A 227 3.28 6.84 -20.81
C PHE A 227 3.63 7.19 -22.25
N ASP A 228 4.71 7.97 -22.43
CA ASP A 228 5.22 8.35 -23.76
C ASP A 228 5.54 7.09 -24.60
N ASP A 229 6.11 6.09 -23.95
CA ASP A 229 6.27 4.71 -24.40
C ASP A 229 5.90 3.74 -23.26
N PRO A 230 4.82 2.94 -23.37
CA PRO A 230 4.41 1.96 -22.36
C PRO A 230 5.26 0.68 -22.34
N LEU A 231 6.28 0.58 -23.22
CA LEU A 231 7.23 -0.53 -23.31
C LEU A 231 8.68 -0.09 -23.04
N SER A 232 8.89 1.11 -22.50
CA SER A 232 10.19 1.60 -22.01
C SER A 232 10.16 1.78 -20.49
N LEU A 233 11.13 1.17 -19.81
CA LEU A 233 11.28 1.30 -18.35
C LEU A 233 11.44 2.77 -17.95
N GLN A 234 12.31 3.50 -18.67
CA GLN A 234 12.60 4.89 -18.36
C GLN A 234 11.39 5.80 -18.57
N SER A 235 10.65 5.61 -19.66
CA SER A 235 9.44 6.38 -19.98
C SER A 235 8.38 6.25 -18.88
N ILE A 236 8.09 5.01 -18.46
CA ILE A 236 7.12 4.73 -17.40
C ILE A 236 7.58 5.37 -16.08
N ALA A 237 8.83 5.14 -15.67
CA ALA A 237 9.37 5.64 -14.41
C ALA A 237 9.35 7.17 -14.32
N LYS A 238 9.80 7.85 -15.40
CA LYS A 238 9.76 9.32 -15.47
C LYS A 238 8.34 9.85 -15.44
N THR A 239 7.39 9.19 -16.09
CA THR A 239 5.99 9.62 -16.09
C THR A 239 5.34 9.50 -14.71
N ILE A 240 5.62 8.41 -13.98
CA ILE A 240 5.22 8.26 -12.57
C ILE A 240 5.85 9.36 -11.71
N ARG A 241 7.16 9.60 -11.84
CA ARG A 241 7.86 10.65 -11.09
C ARG A 241 7.29 12.04 -11.35
N ARG A 242 7.05 12.39 -12.62
CA ARG A 242 6.43 13.67 -13.02
C ARG A 242 5.06 13.84 -12.38
N SER A 243 4.21 12.80 -12.37
CA SER A 243 2.87 12.90 -11.78
C SER A 243 2.92 13.12 -10.27
N ILE A 244 3.81 12.42 -9.55
CA ILE A 244 4.02 12.61 -8.10
C ILE A 244 4.57 14.00 -7.79
N VAL A 245 5.55 14.50 -8.56
CA VAL A 245 6.11 15.84 -8.33
C VAL A 245 5.04 16.91 -8.56
N ARG A 246 4.29 16.81 -9.67
CA ARG A 246 3.20 17.74 -9.98
C ARG A 246 2.11 17.73 -8.90
N SER A 247 1.80 16.56 -8.35
CA SER A 247 0.75 16.43 -7.33
C SER A 247 1.10 17.10 -6.00
N ARG A 248 2.38 17.49 -5.81
CA ARG A 248 2.85 18.23 -4.65
C ARG A 248 2.81 19.76 -4.83
N ASP A 249 2.26 20.26 -5.94
CA ASP A 249 1.92 21.67 -6.06
C ASP A 249 0.76 22.03 -5.12
N PRO A 250 0.91 22.99 -4.19
CA PRO A 250 -0.13 23.30 -3.21
C PRO A 250 -1.47 23.73 -3.82
N GLN A 251 -1.47 24.49 -4.92
CA GLN A 251 -2.70 25.01 -5.53
C GLN A 251 -3.49 23.90 -6.22
N LEU A 252 -2.79 23.05 -6.97
CA LEU A 252 -3.36 21.85 -7.58
C LEU A 252 -3.90 20.90 -6.51
N LEU A 253 -3.11 20.65 -5.46
CA LEU A 253 -3.49 19.78 -4.36
C LEU A 253 -4.76 20.30 -3.66
N GLU A 254 -4.81 21.58 -3.33
CA GLU A 254 -5.95 22.22 -2.70
C GLU A 254 -7.22 22.02 -3.52
N THR A 255 -7.16 22.33 -4.81
CA THR A 255 -8.31 22.18 -5.72
C THR A 255 -8.72 20.71 -5.89
N TRP A 256 -7.75 19.79 -5.97
CA TRP A 256 -8.02 18.36 -6.05
C TRP A 256 -8.75 17.88 -4.79
N LEU A 257 -8.26 18.25 -3.61
CA LEU A 257 -8.81 17.82 -2.32
C LEU A 257 -10.21 18.36 -2.10
N THR A 258 -10.49 19.62 -2.46
CA THR A 258 -11.85 20.14 -2.35
C THR A 258 -12.82 19.38 -3.24
N THR A 259 -12.47 19.11 -4.51
CA THR A 259 -13.32 18.32 -5.40
C THR A 259 -13.55 16.91 -4.83
N ALA A 260 -12.51 16.27 -4.30
CA ALA A 260 -12.64 14.95 -3.71
C ALA A 260 -13.50 14.94 -2.44
N ASP A 261 -13.40 15.95 -1.58
CA ASP A 261 -14.23 16.11 -0.39
C ASP A 261 -15.72 16.19 -0.75
N GLY A 262 -16.08 17.04 -1.73
CA GLY A 262 -17.45 17.13 -2.23
C GLY A 262 -17.98 15.81 -2.80
N LEU A 263 -17.16 15.09 -3.57
CA LEU A 263 -17.52 13.76 -4.08
C LEU A 263 -17.69 12.73 -2.94
N MET A 264 -16.81 12.76 -1.93
CA MET A 264 -16.88 11.85 -0.79
C MET A 264 -18.11 12.10 0.08
N ARG A 265 -18.48 13.36 0.33
CA ARG A 265 -19.75 13.71 1.01
C ARG A 265 -20.94 13.14 0.26
N LYS A 266 -20.99 13.34 -1.06
CA LYS A 266 -22.05 12.78 -1.91
C LYS A 266 -22.11 11.25 -1.80
N ILE A 267 -20.96 10.57 -1.88
CA ILE A 267 -20.87 9.11 -1.75
C ILE A 267 -21.44 8.64 -0.40
N VAL A 268 -21.09 9.31 0.69
CA VAL A 268 -21.60 8.99 2.04
C VAL A 268 -23.10 9.24 2.13
N HIS A 269 -23.59 10.40 1.67
CA HIS A 269 -25.02 10.73 1.66
C HIS A 269 -25.86 9.74 0.82
N GLU A 270 -25.30 9.22 -0.26
CA GLU A 270 -25.94 8.22 -1.12
C GLU A 270 -25.75 6.78 -0.64
N ASN A 271 -25.11 6.55 0.53
CA ASN A 271 -24.78 5.23 1.06
C ASN A 271 -24.01 4.35 0.06
N ARG A 272 -23.03 4.95 -0.63
CA ARG A 272 -22.15 4.30 -1.60
C ARG A 272 -20.75 4.12 -1.04
N MET A 273 -19.96 3.31 -1.72
CA MET A 273 -18.54 3.07 -1.45
C MET A 273 -17.71 3.44 -2.67
N VAL A 274 -16.52 4.01 -2.41
CA VAL A 274 -15.47 4.22 -3.42
C VAL A 274 -15.18 2.93 -4.17
N ASN A 275 -15.03 3.06 -5.49
CA ASN A 275 -14.81 1.94 -6.39
C ASN A 275 -13.31 1.73 -6.64
N TRP A 276 -12.76 0.70 -5.99
CA TRP A 276 -11.37 0.27 -6.10
C TRP A 276 -11.14 -0.73 -7.23
N ARG A 277 -12.07 -0.83 -8.20
CA ARG A 277 -11.85 -1.69 -9.37
C ARG A 277 -10.61 -1.27 -10.12
N GLN A 278 -9.96 -2.24 -10.76
CA GLN A 278 -9.04 -1.97 -11.84
C GLN A 278 -9.81 -1.28 -12.98
N PHE A 279 -9.32 -0.14 -13.43
CA PHE A 279 -9.79 0.51 -14.64
C PHE A 279 -8.94 0.05 -15.83
N PRO A 280 -9.51 -0.05 -17.05
CA PRO A 280 -8.74 -0.42 -18.23
C PRO A 280 -7.51 0.47 -18.41
N ASN A 281 -6.40 -0.14 -18.85
CA ASN A 281 -5.12 0.52 -19.11
C ASN A 281 -4.50 1.24 -17.89
N GLU A 282 -4.94 0.94 -16.67
CA GLU A 282 -4.47 1.59 -15.44
C GLU A 282 -3.97 0.57 -14.42
N VAL A 283 -2.95 1.00 -13.66
CA VAL A 283 -2.41 0.30 -12.48
C VAL A 283 -2.58 1.19 -11.26
N ILE A 284 -2.78 0.60 -10.08
CA ILE A 284 -2.77 1.35 -8.81
C ILE A 284 -1.47 1.06 -8.06
N ILE A 285 -0.78 2.12 -7.63
CA ILE A 285 0.46 2.02 -6.85
C ILE A 285 0.17 2.52 -5.43
N ASN A 286 0.18 1.62 -4.44
CA ASN A 286 0.04 1.93 -3.02
C ASN A 286 1.29 1.46 -2.26
N SER A 287 2.33 2.30 -2.32
CA SER A 287 3.62 1.99 -1.71
C SER A 287 3.69 2.40 -0.24
N ASN A 288 4.13 1.47 0.59
CA ASN A 288 4.54 1.67 1.97
C ASN A 288 6.07 1.56 2.12
N PHE A 289 6.83 1.54 1.02
CA PHE A 289 8.28 1.31 1.01
C PHE A 289 9.08 2.35 1.81
N ARG A 290 8.56 3.59 1.89
CA ARG A 290 9.15 4.65 2.71
C ARG A 290 9.10 4.34 4.21
N TYR A 291 8.15 3.51 4.63
CA TYR A 291 7.91 3.20 6.03
C TYR A 291 8.61 1.89 6.40
N ASP A 292 9.63 1.99 7.25
CA ASP A 292 10.31 0.81 7.79
C ASP A 292 9.55 0.28 9.02
N TRP A 293 8.41 -0.36 8.77
CA TRP A 293 7.52 -0.87 9.84
C TRP A 293 8.23 -1.74 10.86
N ALA A 294 9.04 -2.69 10.39
CA ALA A 294 9.78 -3.62 11.25
C ALA A 294 10.85 -2.92 12.12
N ALA A 295 11.43 -1.81 11.67
CA ALA A 295 12.39 -1.04 12.47
C ALA A 295 11.72 0.03 13.36
N LEU A 296 10.56 0.55 12.95
CA LEU A 296 9.87 1.62 13.66
C LEU A 296 8.92 1.10 14.74
N VAL A 297 8.43 -0.12 14.62
CA VAL A 297 7.50 -0.75 15.56
C VAL A 297 8.14 -2.02 16.12
N ASP A 298 9.24 -1.83 16.88
CA ASP A 298 10.13 -2.93 17.28
C ASP A 298 10.07 -3.29 18.78
N PHE A 299 9.48 -2.45 19.64
CA PHE A 299 9.37 -2.68 21.09
C PHE A 299 10.70 -3.09 21.77
N GLY A 300 11.84 -2.63 21.25
CA GLY A 300 13.19 -2.96 21.75
C GLY A 300 13.79 -4.24 21.13
N TYR A 301 13.11 -4.87 20.17
CA TYR A 301 13.56 -6.04 19.43
C TYR A 301 13.96 -5.68 17.99
N THR A 302 14.78 -4.64 17.86
CA THR A 302 15.31 -4.17 16.58
C THR A 302 15.88 -5.33 15.75
N ASP A 303 15.54 -5.37 14.46
CA ASP A 303 15.92 -6.42 13.50
C ASP A 303 15.44 -7.83 13.84
N LYS A 304 14.45 -7.95 14.73
CA LYS A 304 13.75 -9.21 15.04
C LYS A 304 12.23 -9.09 14.89
N CYS A 305 11.71 -7.86 14.87
CA CYS A 305 10.30 -7.58 14.60
C CYS A 305 9.97 -7.70 13.12
N ARG A 306 8.79 -8.26 12.84
CA ARG A 306 8.28 -8.54 11.49
C ARG A 306 6.90 -7.93 11.37
N MET A 307 6.61 -7.29 10.24
CA MET A 307 5.31 -6.72 9.93
C MET A 307 4.57 -7.59 8.92
N TYR A 308 3.29 -7.81 9.19
CA TYR A 308 2.39 -8.52 8.29
C TYR A 308 1.10 -7.72 8.13
N THR A 309 0.51 -7.79 6.95
CA THR A 309 -0.77 -7.17 6.60
C THR A 309 -1.54 -8.12 5.71
N ILE A 310 -2.83 -7.85 5.52
CA ILE A 310 -3.66 -8.58 4.56
C ILE A 310 -4.04 -7.70 3.37
N TRP A 311 -4.59 -8.36 2.34
CA TRP A 311 -5.31 -7.79 1.20
C TRP A 311 -4.46 -7.11 0.13
N THR A 312 -4.70 -7.47 -1.12
CA THR A 312 -4.28 -6.72 -2.30
C THR A 312 -5.26 -7.01 -3.45
N GLY A 313 -5.21 -6.20 -4.50
CA GLY A 313 -6.13 -6.26 -5.64
C GLY A 313 -5.44 -6.54 -6.98
N PRO A 314 -6.23 -6.77 -8.05
CA PRO A 314 -5.74 -6.91 -9.42
C PRO A 314 -4.90 -5.71 -9.83
N VAL A 315 -3.63 -5.97 -10.19
CA VAL A 315 -2.66 -4.94 -10.58
C VAL A 315 -2.64 -3.75 -9.59
N TYR A 316 -2.72 -4.07 -8.30
CA TYR A 316 -2.66 -3.12 -7.19
C TYR A 316 -1.34 -3.35 -6.45
N PHE A 317 -0.33 -2.55 -6.74
CA PHE A 317 1.01 -2.78 -6.22
C PHE A 317 1.13 -2.28 -4.79
N ARG A 318 1.22 -3.21 -3.84
CA ARG A 318 1.59 -2.92 -2.45
C ARG A 318 3.06 -3.20 -2.24
N VAL A 319 3.83 -2.19 -1.89
CA VAL A 319 5.29 -2.29 -1.73
C VAL A 319 5.67 -2.06 -0.28
N PHE A 320 6.47 -2.95 0.30
CA PHE A 320 6.97 -2.88 1.67
C PHE A 320 8.48 -3.10 1.71
N ARG A 321 9.16 -2.61 2.74
CA ARG A 321 10.53 -3.05 3.04
C ARG A 321 10.51 -4.50 3.52
N LEU A 322 11.57 -5.24 3.23
CA LEU A 322 11.69 -6.63 3.67
C LEU A 322 11.63 -6.75 5.20
N ASN A 323 11.06 -7.84 5.70
CA ASN A 323 11.16 -8.23 7.10
C ASN A 323 12.56 -8.81 7.40
N PRO A 324 13.05 -8.78 8.65
CA PRO A 324 14.19 -9.61 9.05
C PRO A 324 13.90 -11.10 8.85
N GLU A 325 14.95 -11.86 8.52
CA GLU A 325 14.87 -13.30 8.29
C GLU A 325 15.55 -14.09 9.40
N PHE A 326 14.97 -15.24 9.77
CA PHE A 326 15.52 -16.16 10.76
C PHE A 326 15.76 -17.51 10.09
N ASN A 327 16.99 -18.00 10.13
CA ASN A 327 17.39 -19.23 9.43
C ASN A 327 17.19 -20.52 10.27
N GLY A 328 16.56 -20.41 11.44
CA GLY A 328 16.42 -21.51 12.40
C GLY A 328 17.41 -21.46 13.57
N HIS A 329 18.52 -20.71 13.43
CA HIS A 329 19.57 -20.59 14.44
C HIS A 329 19.81 -19.14 14.85
N GLU A 330 19.83 -18.23 13.89
CA GLU A 330 20.11 -16.81 14.11
C GLU A 330 19.30 -15.90 13.19
N TRP A 331 19.21 -14.64 13.59
CA TRP A 331 18.65 -13.57 12.76
C TRP A 331 19.70 -13.11 11.76
N LEU A 332 19.35 -13.13 10.48
CA LEU A 332 20.22 -12.68 9.41
C LEU A 332 20.26 -11.15 9.35
N PRO A 333 21.37 -10.56 8.88
CA PRO A 333 21.42 -9.12 8.57
C PRO A 333 20.30 -8.75 7.61
N ARG A 334 19.47 -7.79 8.01
CA ARG A 334 18.32 -7.35 7.22
C ARG A 334 18.77 -6.45 6.07
N ASP A 335 18.36 -6.80 4.86
CA ASP A 335 18.45 -5.89 3.71
C ASP A 335 17.40 -4.78 3.81
N ARG A 336 17.81 -3.64 4.37
CA ARG A 336 16.94 -2.46 4.59
C ARG A 336 16.57 -1.73 3.31
N ASN A 337 17.27 -2.01 2.22
CA ASN A 337 17.03 -1.38 0.92
C ASN A 337 16.20 -2.30 0.01
N GLY A 338 16.06 -3.58 0.34
CA GLY A 338 15.20 -4.52 -0.36
C GLY A 338 13.70 -4.25 -0.15
N ALA A 339 12.90 -4.77 -1.07
CA ALA A 339 11.44 -4.63 -1.05
C ALA A 339 10.72 -5.96 -1.30
N GLU A 340 9.53 -6.10 -0.71
CA GLU A 340 8.52 -7.07 -1.14
C GLU A 340 7.37 -6.32 -1.82
N VAL A 341 6.91 -6.84 -2.95
CA VAL A 341 5.75 -6.32 -3.69
C VAL A 341 4.67 -7.39 -3.75
N ALA A 342 3.45 -7.01 -3.37
CA ALA A 342 2.28 -7.86 -3.47
C ALA A 342 1.19 -7.26 -4.36
N PHE A 343 0.65 -8.05 -5.28
CA PHE A 343 -0.48 -7.70 -6.13
C PHE A 343 -1.18 -8.96 -6.64
N ARG A 344 -2.41 -8.85 -7.15
CA ARG A 344 -3.08 -9.96 -7.83
C ARG A 344 -2.90 -9.88 -9.34
N ILE A 345 -2.74 -11.03 -9.97
CA ILE A 345 -2.68 -11.20 -11.43
C ILE A 345 -3.70 -12.27 -11.85
N GLU A 346 -4.26 -12.15 -13.06
CA GLU A 346 -5.14 -13.17 -13.60
C GLU A 346 -4.43 -14.53 -13.69
N ASN A 347 -5.20 -15.60 -13.44
CA ASN A 347 -4.67 -16.96 -13.33
C ASN A 347 -3.93 -17.42 -14.59
N ASP A 348 -4.43 -17.08 -15.78
CA ASP A 348 -3.84 -17.43 -17.08
C ASP A 348 -2.60 -16.60 -17.45
N MET A 349 -2.26 -15.59 -16.64
CA MET A 349 -1.11 -14.71 -16.85
C MET A 349 0.04 -14.98 -15.90
N LYS A 350 -0.23 -15.62 -14.75
CA LYS A 350 0.74 -15.86 -13.69
C LYS A 350 2.03 -16.50 -14.20
N GLU A 351 1.94 -17.64 -14.88
CA GLU A 351 3.13 -18.38 -15.32
C GLU A 351 3.97 -17.59 -16.33
N ARG A 352 3.31 -16.83 -17.23
CA ARG A 352 4.00 -15.95 -18.19
C ARG A 352 4.76 -14.84 -17.46
N PHE A 353 4.11 -14.17 -16.51
CA PHE A 353 4.72 -13.12 -15.71
C PHE A 353 5.89 -13.66 -14.87
N LEU A 354 5.69 -14.75 -14.13
CA LEU A 354 6.72 -15.34 -13.28
C LEU A 354 7.91 -15.85 -14.06
N SER A 355 7.69 -16.42 -15.26
CA SER A 355 8.78 -16.86 -16.13
C SER A 355 9.63 -15.68 -16.60
N ALA A 356 8.99 -14.58 -17.01
CA ALA A 356 9.69 -13.35 -17.39
C ALA A 356 10.47 -12.75 -16.22
N TRP A 357 9.82 -12.62 -15.05
CA TRP A 357 10.44 -12.10 -13.83
C TRP A 357 11.65 -12.93 -13.38
N LYS A 358 11.54 -14.27 -13.37
CA LYS A 358 12.67 -15.16 -13.03
C LYS A 358 13.82 -15.01 -14.01
N LYS A 359 13.51 -14.97 -15.31
CA LYS A 359 14.52 -14.78 -16.35
C LYS A 359 15.26 -13.46 -16.18
N ASP A 360 14.53 -12.37 -15.98
CA ASP A 360 15.13 -11.05 -15.72
C ASP A 360 16.00 -11.09 -14.45
N PHE A 361 15.59 -11.81 -13.41
CA PHE A 361 16.41 -11.96 -12.19
C PHE A 361 17.71 -12.74 -12.44
N GLU A 362 17.63 -13.88 -13.14
CA GLU A 362 18.78 -14.73 -13.48
C GLU A 362 19.80 -13.99 -14.36
N GLU A 363 19.31 -13.16 -15.27
CA GLU A 363 20.13 -12.36 -16.18
C GLU A 363 20.46 -10.97 -15.58
N ASN A 364 20.15 -10.76 -14.30
CA ASN A 364 20.40 -9.52 -13.57
C ASN A 364 19.87 -8.30 -14.36
N PHE A 365 18.64 -8.34 -14.85
CA PHE A 365 17.95 -7.31 -15.62
C PHE A 365 18.66 -6.88 -16.92
N ALA A 366 19.59 -7.68 -17.46
CA ALA A 366 20.29 -7.35 -18.70
C ALA A 366 19.35 -7.21 -19.91
N ASN A 367 18.21 -7.90 -19.89
CA ASN A 367 17.21 -7.88 -20.95
C ASN A 367 16.11 -6.85 -20.76
N VAL A 368 16.13 -6.08 -19.66
CA VAL A 368 15.16 -5.02 -19.42
C VAL A 368 15.50 -3.84 -20.33
N LYS A 369 14.62 -3.59 -21.30
CA LYS A 369 14.77 -2.48 -22.25
C LYS A 369 14.72 -1.15 -21.51
N GLN A 370 15.68 -0.27 -21.85
CA GLN A 370 15.73 1.11 -21.36
C GLN A 370 14.60 1.95 -21.92
#